data_AF-A0A8J6YY50-F1
#
_entry.id   AF-A0A8J6YY50-F1
#
_cell.length_a   1.000
_cell.length_b   1.000
_cell.length_c   1.000
_cell.angle_alpha   90.00
_cell.angle_beta   90.00
_cell.angle_gamma   90.00
#
_symmetry.space_group_name_H-M   'P 1'
#
loop_
_entity.id
_entity.type
_entity.pdbx_description
1 polymer ?
#
loop_
_entity_poly.entity_id
_entity_poly.type
_entity_poly.pdbx_seq_one_letter_code
_entity_poly.pdbx_strand_id
1 'polypeptide(L)'
;MGLLDKKFTLKKIAAAGFACIGRFAISYGVIEATNQTSFCGTTCHEMDPMYQTWQTSNHKVVECADCHEKPGLSGTIESKWKGTKELLIHISGNVPDPIKIENTNDVNCYVCHQDKIKERELALSRKDPHTERHFQEGMNCVSCHTGLVHDEMKNKVLPSRDRCFTCHLDAMSSLVRRD
;
A
#
# COMPACT_ATOMS: atom_id res chain seq x y z
N MET A 1 -57.28 -3.82 -6.31
CA MET A 1 -55.88 -4.26 -6.57
C MET A 1 -55.72 -5.69 -6.12
N GLY A 2 -55.51 -6.63 -7.04
CA GLY A 2 -55.68 -8.07 -6.80
C GLY A 2 -54.49 -8.75 -6.10
N LEU A 3 -54.76 -9.84 -5.37
CA LEU A 3 -53.75 -10.69 -4.72
C LEU A 3 -52.71 -11.29 -5.69
N LEU A 4 -53.10 -11.49 -6.95
CA LEU A 4 -52.22 -11.95 -8.04
C LEU A 4 -51.17 -10.91 -8.44
N ASP A 5 -51.55 -9.62 -8.52
CA ASP A 5 -50.63 -8.52 -8.83
C ASP A 5 -49.58 -8.34 -7.72
N LYS A 6 -49.98 -8.53 -6.45
CA LYS A 6 -49.06 -8.49 -5.29
C LYS A 6 -48.05 -9.63 -5.32
N LYS A 7 -48.48 -10.87 -5.65
CA LYS A 7 -47.56 -12.02 -5.78
C LYS A 7 -46.60 -11.85 -6.95
N PHE A 8 -47.05 -11.30 -8.08
CA PHE A 8 -46.21 -11.00 -9.24
C PHE A 8 -45.18 -9.90 -8.94
N THR A 9 -45.59 -8.85 -8.22
CA THR A 9 -44.71 -7.77 -7.76
C THR A 9 -43.68 -8.28 -6.76
N LEU A 10 -44.06 -9.14 -5.81
CA LEU A 10 -43.12 -9.75 -4.85
C LEU A 10 -42.04 -10.59 -5.53
N LYS A 11 -42.41 -11.41 -6.54
CA LYS A 11 -41.45 -12.24 -7.28
C LYS A 11 -40.43 -11.40 -8.05
N LYS A 12 -40.85 -10.27 -8.65
CA LYS A 12 -39.94 -9.34 -9.33
C LYS A 12 -38.99 -8.65 -8.37
N ILE A 13 -39.50 -8.20 -7.21
CA ILE A 13 -38.66 -7.60 -6.17
C ILE A 13 -37.64 -8.62 -5.64
N ALA A 14 -38.06 -9.86 -5.38
CA ALA A 14 -37.16 -10.92 -4.95
C ALA A 14 -36.09 -11.23 -6.02
N ALA A 15 -36.48 -11.36 -7.29
CA ALA A 15 -35.54 -11.60 -8.39
C ALA A 15 -34.53 -10.44 -8.56
N ALA A 16 -34.99 -9.19 -8.45
CA ALA A 16 -34.13 -8.01 -8.47
C ALA A 16 -33.16 -8.00 -7.27
N GLY A 17 -33.65 -8.35 -6.08
CA GLY A 17 -32.82 -8.49 -4.88
C GLY A 17 -31.71 -9.55 -5.04
N PHE A 18 -32.05 -10.74 -5.53
CA PHE A 18 -31.06 -11.79 -5.81
C PHE A 18 -30.04 -11.36 -6.87
N ALA A 19 -30.49 -10.65 -7.92
CA ALA A 19 -29.58 -10.13 -8.94
C ALA A 19 -28.62 -9.09 -8.37
N CYS A 20 -29.09 -8.18 -7.51
CA CYS A 20 -28.24 -7.19 -6.85
C CYS A 20 -27.20 -7.84 -5.93
N ILE A 21 -27.62 -8.81 -5.12
CA ILE A 21 -26.71 -9.56 -4.23
C ILE A 21 -25.68 -10.34 -5.05
N GLY A 22 -26.12 -11.02 -6.11
CA GLY A 22 -25.22 -11.75 -7.00
C GLY A 22 -24.18 -10.83 -7.64
N ARG A 23 -24.59 -9.66 -8.14
CA ARG A 23 -23.67 -8.67 -8.72
C ARG A 23 -22.68 -8.14 -7.69
N PHE A 24 -23.13 -7.86 -6.47
CA PHE A 24 -22.26 -7.40 -5.40
C PHE A 24 -21.23 -8.47 -5.02
N ALA A 25 -21.66 -9.73 -4.88
CA ALA A 25 -20.77 -10.85 -4.58
C ALA A 25 -19.71 -11.06 -5.67
N ILE A 26 -20.10 -10.98 -6.95
CA ILE A 26 -19.16 -11.07 -8.08
C ILE A 26 -18.17 -9.91 -8.04
N SER A 27 -18.65 -8.68 -7.86
CA SER A 27 -17.79 -7.49 -7.82
C SER A 27 -16.77 -7.57 -6.70
N TYR A 28 -17.20 -7.99 -5.51
CA TYR A 28 -16.32 -8.23 -4.37
C TYR A 28 -15.28 -9.30 -4.67
N GLY A 29 -15.68 -10.44 -5.25
CA GLY A 29 -14.75 -11.51 -5.63
C GLY A 29 -13.71 -11.06 -6.66
N VAL A 30 -14.09 -10.21 -7.62
CA VAL A 30 -13.15 -9.62 -8.59
C VAL A 30 -12.16 -8.69 -7.90
N ILE A 31 -12.63 -7.80 -7.02
CA ILE A 31 -11.76 -6.90 -6.26
C ILE A 31 -10.74 -7.71 -5.46
N GLU A 32 -11.18 -8.72 -4.73
CA GLU A 32 -10.32 -9.58 -3.92
C GLU A 32 -9.31 -10.35 -4.78
N ALA A 33 -9.73 -10.91 -5.91
CA ALA A 33 -8.82 -11.58 -6.84
C ALA A 33 -7.73 -10.64 -7.36
N THR A 34 -8.07 -9.37 -7.65
CA THR A 34 -7.11 -8.36 -8.08
C THR A 34 -6.27 -7.74 -6.95
N ASN A 35 -6.51 -8.11 -5.70
CA ASN A 35 -5.68 -7.72 -4.54
C ASN A 35 -4.61 -8.76 -4.20
N GLN A 36 -4.69 -9.96 -4.77
CA GLN A 36 -3.73 -11.02 -4.53
C GLN A 36 -2.38 -10.72 -5.20
N THR A 37 -1.31 -11.11 -4.52
CA THR A 37 0.07 -11.02 -4.99
C THR A 37 0.28 -11.89 -6.24
N SER A 38 -0.45 -13.00 -6.38
CA SER A 38 -0.46 -13.79 -7.61
C SER A 38 -0.92 -12.96 -8.81
N PHE A 39 -1.98 -12.16 -8.65
CA PHE A 39 -2.45 -11.27 -9.70
C PHE A 39 -1.40 -10.19 -9.99
N CYS A 40 -0.98 -9.43 -8.98
CA CYS A 40 -0.05 -8.32 -9.16
C CYS A 40 1.32 -8.74 -9.70
N GLY A 41 1.86 -9.86 -9.20
CA GLY A 41 3.24 -10.27 -9.45
C GLY A 41 3.44 -11.25 -10.60
N THR A 42 2.36 -11.85 -11.15
CA THR A 42 2.49 -12.85 -12.22
C THR A 42 1.67 -12.54 -13.48
N THR A 43 0.73 -11.60 -13.42
CA THR A 43 -0.10 -11.25 -14.59
C THR A 43 0.68 -10.39 -15.58
N CYS A 44 1.53 -9.49 -15.08
CA CYS A 44 2.31 -8.55 -15.87
C CYS A 44 3.80 -8.83 -15.64
N HIS A 45 4.57 -9.04 -16.71
CA HIS A 45 6.00 -9.37 -16.61
C HIS A 45 6.82 -8.20 -16.05
N GLU A 46 6.33 -6.97 -16.16
CA GLU A 46 7.00 -5.78 -15.64
C GLU A 46 7.07 -5.78 -14.11
N MET A 47 6.21 -6.59 -13.47
CA MET A 47 6.21 -6.78 -12.03
C MET A 47 7.14 -7.88 -11.54
N ASP A 48 7.76 -8.66 -12.43
CA ASP A 48 8.63 -9.78 -12.06
C ASP A 48 9.71 -9.39 -11.05
N PRO A 49 10.47 -8.27 -11.21
CA PRO A 49 11.51 -7.91 -10.24
C PRO A 49 10.94 -7.62 -8.84
N MET A 50 9.77 -6.98 -8.78
CA MET A 50 9.11 -6.65 -7.52
C MET A 50 8.54 -7.91 -6.85
N TYR A 51 8.04 -8.86 -7.64
CA TYR A 51 7.53 -10.13 -7.15
C TYR A 51 8.65 -11.02 -6.58
N GLN A 52 9.78 -11.14 -7.27
CA GLN A 52 10.93 -11.92 -6.79
C GLN A 52 11.51 -11.37 -5.48
N THR A 53 11.67 -10.04 -5.41
CA THR A 53 12.15 -9.38 -4.19
C THR A 53 11.16 -9.50 -3.03
N TRP A 54 9.85 -9.45 -3.30
CA TRP A 54 8.81 -9.75 -2.31
C TRP A 54 8.92 -11.18 -1.78
N GLN A 55 9.04 -12.19 -2.66
CA GLN A 55 9.14 -13.61 -2.28
C GLN A 55 10.30 -13.90 -1.32
N THR A 56 11.39 -13.15 -1.43
CA THR A 56 12.56 -13.31 -0.56
C THR A 56 12.51 -12.43 0.68
N SER A 57 11.67 -11.39 0.72
CA SER A 57 11.58 -10.43 1.83
C SER A 57 10.95 -11.02 3.11
N ASN A 58 11.07 -10.27 4.22
CA ASN A 58 10.34 -10.57 5.44
C ASN A 58 8.81 -10.34 5.34
N HIS A 59 8.34 -9.65 4.30
CA HIS A 59 6.93 -9.32 4.08
C HIS A 59 6.23 -10.27 3.09
N LYS A 60 6.87 -11.40 2.71
CA LYS A 60 6.29 -12.41 1.82
C LYS A 60 5.03 -13.13 2.33
N VAL A 61 4.58 -12.79 3.53
CA VAL A 61 3.42 -13.38 4.21
C VAL A 61 2.18 -12.48 4.16
N VAL A 62 2.29 -11.30 3.56
CA VAL A 62 1.20 -10.35 3.32
C VAL A 62 1.09 -10.08 1.83
N GLU A 63 -0.10 -9.68 1.40
CA GLU A 63 -0.39 -9.42 -0.01
C GLU A 63 0.20 -8.09 -0.48
N CYS A 64 0.44 -7.92 -1.79
CA CYS A 64 0.86 -6.64 -2.36
C CYS A 64 -0.08 -5.49 -1.95
N ALA A 65 -1.39 -5.74 -1.97
CA ALA A 65 -2.41 -4.76 -1.63
C ALA A 65 -2.35 -4.33 -0.16
N ASP A 66 -1.92 -5.20 0.77
CA ASP A 66 -1.82 -4.86 2.19
C ASP A 66 -0.87 -3.66 2.43
N CYS A 67 0.10 -3.49 1.54
CA CYS A 67 1.03 -2.36 1.56
C CYS A 67 0.67 -1.27 0.55
N HIS A 68 0.27 -1.62 -0.68
CA HIS A 68 0.10 -0.66 -1.79
C HIS A 68 -1.33 -0.14 -1.98
N GLU A 69 -2.31 -0.64 -1.22
CA GLU A 69 -3.70 -0.17 -1.23
C GLU A 69 -4.07 0.42 0.13
N LYS A 70 -4.40 1.71 0.17
CA LYS A 70 -4.87 2.39 1.40
C LYS A 70 -6.06 1.63 2.01
N PRO A 71 -6.13 1.51 3.34
CA PRO A 71 -7.22 0.80 3.99
C PRO A 71 -8.57 1.48 3.76
N GLY A 72 -9.62 0.67 3.65
CA GLY A 72 -10.99 1.12 3.50
C GLY A 72 -11.43 1.35 2.05
N LEU A 73 -12.73 1.55 1.87
CA LEU A 73 -13.37 1.57 0.54
C LEU A 73 -12.78 2.63 -0.41
N SER A 74 -12.46 3.81 0.11
CA SER A 74 -11.85 4.88 -0.70
C SER A 74 -10.48 4.49 -1.25
N GLY A 75 -9.68 3.78 -0.45
CA GLY A 75 -8.37 3.31 -0.86
C GLY A 75 -8.45 2.20 -1.90
N THR A 76 -9.39 1.27 -1.76
CA THR A 76 -9.70 0.28 -2.79
C THR A 76 -10.10 0.95 -4.11
N ILE A 77 -10.99 1.95 -4.08
CA ILE A 77 -11.39 2.67 -5.30
C ILE A 77 -10.19 3.39 -5.94
N GLU A 78 -9.37 4.08 -5.14
CA GLU A 78 -8.17 4.78 -5.61
C GLU A 78 -7.17 3.81 -6.26
N SER A 79 -6.93 2.66 -5.60
CA SER A 79 -6.07 1.57 -6.08
C SER A 79 -6.55 1.02 -7.43
N LYS A 80 -7.85 0.72 -7.59
CA LYS A 80 -8.39 0.23 -8.88
C LYS A 80 -8.33 1.28 -9.98
N TRP A 81 -8.48 2.56 -9.65
CA TRP A 81 -8.30 3.64 -10.61
C TRP A 81 -6.84 3.76 -11.08
N LYS A 82 -5.88 3.67 -10.14
CA LYS A 82 -4.44 3.61 -10.45
C LYS A 82 -4.10 2.40 -11.31
N GLY A 83 -4.58 1.20 -10.95
CA GLY A 83 -4.41 -0.02 -11.74
C GLY A 83 -4.98 0.07 -13.16
N THR A 84 -6.06 0.82 -13.38
CA THR A 84 -6.58 1.08 -14.73
C THR A 84 -5.60 1.91 -15.56
N LYS A 85 -4.91 2.88 -14.95
CA LYS A 85 -3.86 3.66 -15.63
C LYS A 85 -2.64 2.79 -15.93
N GLU A 86 -2.25 1.92 -15.00
CA GLU A 86 -1.14 0.98 -15.18
C GLU A 86 -1.42 0.00 -16.34
N LEU A 87 -2.65 -0.49 -16.45
CA LEU A 87 -3.08 -1.30 -17.59
C LEU A 87 -2.94 -0.54 -18.92
N LEU A 88 -3.34 0.73 -18.96
CA LEU A 88 -3.18 1.56 -20.16
C LEU A 88 -1.70 1.80 -20.50
N ILE A 89 -0.85 2.00 -19.48
CA ILE A 89 0.60 2.15 -19.65
C ILE A 89 1.19 0.88 -20.27
N HIS A 90 0.85 -0.29 -19.72
CA HIS A 90 1.24 -1.60 -20.26
C HIS A 90 0.82 -1.76 -21.73
N ILE A 91 -0.46 -1.54 -22.04
CA ILE A 91 -0.98 -1.67 -23.42
C ILE A 91 -0.29 -0.70 -24.39
N SER A 92 0.04 0.51 -23.92
CA SER A 92 0.74 1.50 -24.73
C SER A 92 2.24 1.22 -24.91
N GLY A 93 2.80 0.29 -24.14
CA GLY A 93 4.24 -0.03 -24.11
C GLY A 93 5.12 1.02 -23.42
N ASN A 94 4.55 2.08 -22.84
CA ASN A 94 5.31 3.17 -22.21
C ASN A 94 5.61 2.90 -20.73
N VAL A 95 6.05 1.69 -20.40
CA VAL A 95 6.35 1.31 -19.02
C VAL A 95 7.64 2.01 -18.56
N PRO A 96 7.61 2.76 -17.44
CA PRO A 96 8.81 3.39 -16.90
C PRO A 96 9.83 2.35 -16.43
N ASP A 97 11.10 2.59 -16.71
CA ASP A 97 12.23 1.81 -16.18
C ASP A 97 13.25 2.74 -15.48
N PRO A 98 13.47 2.63 -14.15
CA PRO A 98 12.80 1.69 -13.24
C PRO A 98 11.39 2.15 -12.85
N ILE A 99 10.51 1.18 -12.56
CA ILE A 99 9.19 1.42 -11.98
C ILE A 99 9.37 2.01 -10.57
N LYS A 100 8.68 3.13 -10.30
CA LYS A 100 8.74 3.82 -9.00
C LYS A 100 7.33 4.10 -8.51
N ILE A 101 7.15 3.99 -7.20
CA ILE A 101 5.97 4.52 -6.54
C ILE A 101 6.02 6.06 -6.56
N GLU A 102 4.91 6.71 -6.93
CA GLU A 102 4.82 8.17 -6.98
C GLU A 102 4.91 8.80 -5.59
N ASN A 103 4.24 8.21 -4.60
CA ASN A 103 4.19 8.72 -3.23
C ASN A 103 4.40 7.59 -2.22
N THR A 104 5.52 7.62 -1.52
CA THR A 104 5.86 6.63 -0.50
C THR A 104 4.97 6.70 0.75
N ASN A 105 4.26 7.82 0.96
CA ASN A 105 3.28 7.93 2.04
C ASN A 105 2.01 7.09 1.80
N ASP A 106 1.79 6.63 0.56
CA ASP A 106 0.66 5.76 0.24
C ASP A 106 0.89 4.30 0.70
N VAL A 107 2.09 3.98 1.20
CA VAL A 107 2.44 2.64 1.69
C VAL A 107 1.92 2.43 3.13
N ASN A 108 1.13 1.38 3.34
CA ASN A 108 0.47 1.12 4.60
C ASN A 108 1.31 0.26 5.54
N CYS A 109 1.96 0.89 6.50
CA CYS A 109 2.66 0.19 7.57
C CYS A 109 1.79 0.02 8.83
N TYR A 110 0.93 1.00 9.10
CA TYR A 110 0.24 1.13 10.39
C TYR A 110 -0.89 0.13 10.60
N VAL A 111 -1.35 -0.57 9.56
CA VAL A 111 -2.33 -1.65 9.74
C VAL A 111 -1.76 -2.75 10.64
N CYS A 112 -0.46 -3.07 10.49
CA CYS A 112 0.23 -4.09 11.29
C CYS A 112 1.22 -3.52 12.32
N HIS A 113 1.77 -2.33 12.11
CA HIS A 113 2.80 -1.70 12.96
C HIS A 113 2.28 -0.48 13.73
N GLN A 114 1.19 -0.66 14.49
CA GLN A 114 0.47 0.41 15.18
C GLN A 114 1.26 1.08 16.32
N ASP A 115 2.17 0.35 16.95
CA ASP A 115 2.84 0.71 18.20
C ASP A 115 4.26 1.29 18.02
N LYS A 116 4.66 1.53 16.77
CA LYS A 116 6.05 1.88 16.46
C LYS A 116 6.36 3.34 16.76
N ILE A 117 5.45 4.26 16.47
CA ILE A 117 5.65 5.69 16.75
C ILE A 117 5.50 5.93 18.25
N LYS A 118 6.50 6.60 18.84
CA LYS A 118 6.59 6.88 20.26
C LYS A 118 6.72 8.38 20.51
N GLU A 119 6.13 8.81 21.61
CA GLU A 119 6.37 10.15 22.15
C GLU A 119 7.86 10.37 22.45
N ARG A 120 8.28 11.63 22.42
CA ARG A 120 9.69 12.02 22.51
C ARG A 120 10.42 11.41 23.71
N GLU A 121 9.87 11.49 24.92
CA GLU A 121 10.54 11.03 26.14
C GLU A 121 10.81 9.52 26.12
N LEU A 122 9.81 8.74 25.69
CA LEU A 122 9.93 7.29 25.59
C LEU A 122 10.91 6.87 24.49
N ALA A 123 10.86 7.52 23.33
CA ALA A 123 11.78 7.24 22.23
C ALA A 123 13.24 7.51 22.64
N LEU A 124 13.50 8.64 23.30
CA LEU A 124 14.85 9.02 23.77
C LEU A 124 15.41 8.05 24.81
N SER A 125 14.61 7.68 25.83
CA SER A 125 15.06 6.75 26.87
C SER A 125 15.47 5.37 26.30
N ARG A 126 14.84 4.96 25.20
CA ARG A 126 15.10 3.69 24.51
C ARG A 126 16.08 3.80 23.34
N LYS A 127 16.58 5.01 23.04
CA LYS A 127 17.38 5.29 21.83
C LYS A 127 16.68 4.81 20.54
N ASP A 128 15.36 4.93 20.51
CA ASP A 128 14.51 4.47 19.42
C ASP A 128 14.33 5.59 18.37
N PRO A 129 14.66 5.36 17.09
CA PRO A 129 14.47 6.35 16.04
C PRO A 129 12.99 6.61 15.70
N HIS A 130 12.04 5.80 16.15
CA HIS A 130 10.61 5.99 15.89
C HIS A 130 9.97 7.05 16.81
N THR A 131 10.56 8.24 16.90
CA THR A 131 9.95 9.38 17.60
C THR A 131 8.89 10.06 16.72
N GLU A 132 7.77 10.46 17.31
CA GLU A 132 6.73 11.28 16.67
C GLU A 132 7.29 12.51 15.93
N ARG A 133 8.42 13.06 16.39
CA ARG A 133 9.05 14.24 15.78
C ARG A 133 9.50 13.99 14.34
N HIS A 134 10.00 12.80 14.02
CA HIS A 134 10.38 12.48 12.64
C HIS A 134 9.17 12.50 11.71
N PHE A 135 8.02 12.01 12.18
CA PHE A 135 6.80 11.95 11.38
C PHE A 135 6.13 13.33 11.25
N GLN A 136 6.20 14.17 12.29
CA GLN A 136 5.75 15.57 12.24
C GLN A 136 6.57 16.42 11.26
N GLU A 137 7.84 16.08 11.04
CA GLU A 137 8.73 16.73 10.07
C GLU A 137 8.64 16.12 8.65
N GLY A 138 7.60 15.31 8.39
CA GLY A 138 7.31 14.77 7.05
C GLY A 138 8.05 13.49 6.70
N MET A 139 8.77 12.86 7.63
CA MET A 139 9.32 11.51 7.39
C MET A 139 8.23 10.45 7.54
N ASN A 140 8.41 9.35 6.82
CA ASN A 140 7.58 8.16 6.94
C ASN A 140 8.44 6.91 7.17
N CYS A 141 7.81 5.75 7.35
CA CYS A 141 8.50 4.50 7.63
C CYS A 141 9.59 4.18 6.60
N VAL A 142 9.28 4.35 5.31
CA VAL A 142 10.20 4.03 4.21
C VAL A 142 11.25 5.11 3.94
N SER A 143 11.20 6.24 4.65
CA SER A 143 12.26 7.26 4.63
C SER A 143 13.57 6.69 5.21
N CYS A 144 13.45 5.82 6.22
CA CYS A 144 14.58 5.06 6.77
C CYS A 144 14.59 3.62 6.28
N HIS A 145 13.43 2.94 6.27
CA HIS A 145 13.28 1.55 5.80
C HIS A 145 13.20 1.47 4.27
N THR A 146 14.13 2.13 3.56
CA THR A 146 14.19 2.13 2.10
C THR A 146 14.46 0.72 1.59
N GLY A 147 13.69 0.25 0.59
CA GLY A 147 13.95 -1.06 -0.02
C GLY A 147 13.56 -2.27 0.84
N LEU A 148 12.68 -2.10 1.84
CA LEU A 148 12.30 -3.17 2.77
C LEU A 148 11.66 -4.40 2.09
N VAL A 149 11.08 -4.24 0.89
CA VAL A 149 10.57 -5.34 0.05
C VAL A 149 11.39 -5.41 -1.23
N HIS A 150 11.43 -4.31 -1.99
CA HIS A 150 11.94 -4.25 -3.36
C HIS A 150 13.42 -3.90 -3.48
N ASP A 151 14.26 -4.48 -2.62
CA ASP A 151 15.72 -4.40 -2.70
C ASP A 151 16.31 -5.60 -1.95
N GLU A 152 16.87 -6.56 -2.67
CA GLU A 152 17.39 -7.81 -2.07
C GLU A 152 18.44 -7.58 -0.99
N MET A 153 19.20 -6.48 -1.10
CA MET A 153 20.26 -6.15 -0.14
C MET A 153 19.70 -5.53 1.13
N LYS A 154 18.49 -4.94 1.06
CA LYS A 154 17.86 -4.22 2.19
C LYS A 154 16.65 -4.94 2.78
N ASN A 155 16.04 -5.88 2.07
CA ASN A 155 14.75 -6.47 2.43
C ASN A 155 14.74 -7.38 3.69
N LYS A 156 15.91 -7.57 4.30
CA LYS A 156 16.11 -8.38 5.52
C LYS A 156 16.90 -7.69 6.61
N VAL A 157 17.33 -6.44 6.39
CA VAL A 157 18.21 -5.72 7.33
C VAL A 157 17.54 -4.45 7.80
N LEU A 158 17.84 -4.07 9.05
CA LEU A 158 17.42 -2.79 9.59
C LEU A 158 18.33 -1.67 9.07
N PRO A 159 17.82 -0.44 8.95
CA PRO A 159 18.64 0.72 8.59
C PRO A 159 19.83 0.86 9.54
N SER A 160 21.01 1.09 8.98
CA SER A 160 22.21 1.35 9.76
C SER A 160 22.12 2.73 10.43
N ARG A 161 22.86 2.89 11.54
CA ARG A 161 22.88 4.14 12.33
C ARG A 161 23.58 5.28 11.60
N ASP A 162 24.35 4.98 10.56
CA ASP A 162 24.94 5.97 9.65
C ASP A 162 23.88 6.89 9.02
N ARG A 163 22.70 6.35 8.69
CA ARG A 163 21.54 7.11 8.18
C ARG A 163 21.11 8.25 9.10
N CYS A 164 21.24 8.07 10.41
CA CYS A 164 20.91 9.12 11.38
C CYS A 164 21.80 10.36 11.15
N PHE A 165 23.10 10.13 10.98
CA PHE A 165 24.05 11.22 10.78
C PHE A 165 23.83 11.93 9.46
N THR A 166 23.50 11.23 8.38
CA THR A 166 23.23 11.87 7.08
C THR A 166 22.19 12.98 7.19
N CYS A 167 21.02 12.70 7.75
CA CYS A 167 19.95 13.69 7.84
C CYS A 167 20.19 14.73 8.95
N HIS A 168 20.71 14.32 10.11
CA HIS A 168 20.93 15.25 11.22
C HIS A 168 22.12 16.19 10.97
N LEU A 169 23.18 15.75 10.28
CA LEU A 169 24.29 16.61 9.87
C LEU A 169 23.83 17.63 8.82
N ASP A 170 23.04 17.20 7.83
CA ASP A 170 22.47 18.11 6.83
C ASP A 170 21.58 19.16 7.48
N ALA A 171 20.72 18.76 8.42
CA ALA A 171 19.88 19.68 9.19
C ALA A 171 20.72 20.73 9.94
N MET A 172 21.79 20.32 10.61
CA MET A 172 22.71 21.25 11.29
C MET A 172 23.45 22.17 10.31
N SER A 173 23.89 21.66 9.16
CA SER A 173 24.56 22.48 8.13
C SER A 173 23.62 23.53 7.52
N SER A 174 22.33 23.21 7.41
CA SER A 174 21.31 24.14 6.90
C SER A 174 20.98 25.28 7.88
N LEU A 175 21.30 25.11 9.17
CA LEU A 175 21.15 26.14 10.19
C LEU A 175 22.34 27.11 10.24
N VAL A 176 23.50 26.73 9.70
CA VAL A 176 24.75 27.53 9.62
C VAL A 176 24.87 28.29 8.28
N ARG A 177 23.97 28.03 7.32
CA ARG A 177 23.88 28.77 6.04
C ARG A 177 22.74 29.79 6.02
N ARG A 178 22.03 29.97 7.14
CA ARG A 178 20.89 30.91 7.26
C ARG A 178 21.26 32.17 8.04
N ASP A 179 22.55 32.38 8.22
CA ASP A 179 23.28 33.38 8.99
C ASP A 179 24.39 33.95 8.09
#